data_AF-A0A2N6BE31-F1
#
_entry.id   AF-A0A2N6BE31-F1
#
_cell.length_a   1.000
_cell.length_b   1.000
_cell.length_c   1.000
_cell.angle_alpha   90.00
_cell.angle_beta   90.00
_cell.angle_gamma   90.00
#
_symmetry.space_group_name_H-M   'P 1'
#
loop_
_entity.id
_entity.type
_entity.pdbx_description
1 polymer ?
#
loop_
_entity_poly.entity_id
_entity_poly.type
_entity_poly.pdbx_seq_one_letter_code
_entity_poly.pdbx_strand_id
1 'polypeptide(L)' 'MKFLRTLSLFLAAFFLASTAVFAGVGIADHQEISSLLKDDPGGSIILDVRTQGEWSRGHIPGSVFMPMRSVPGNLNKLPK' A
#
# COMPACT_ATOMS: atom_id res chain seq x y z
N MET A 1 31.02 17.17 -34.97
CA MET A 1 29.67 17.32 -34.37
C MET A 1 28.91 15.98 -34.22
N LYS A 2 29.59 14.86 -33.92
CA LYS A 2 28.96 13.54 -33.69
C LYS A 2 29.03 13.07 -32.22
N PHE A 3 29.83 13.76 -31.39
CA PHE A 3 30.07 13.41 -29.98
C PHE A 3 28.95 13.83 -29.01
N LEU A 4 28.08 14.77 -29.42
CA LEU A 4 27.02 15.31 -28.56
C LEU A 4 25.70 14.52 -28.65
N ARG A 5 25.58 13.61 -29.63
CA ARG A 5 24.36 12.80 -29.84
C ARG A 5 24.36 11.49 -29.05
N THR A 6 25.54 10.93 -28.79
CA THR A 6 25.69 9.70 -27.98
C THR A 6 25.48 9.95 -26.49
N LEU A 7 25.71 11.17 -26.01
CA LEU A 7 25.51 11.54 -24.60
C LEU A 7 24.01 11.64 -24.23
N SER A 8 23.13 11.93 -25.19
CA SER A 8 21.68 12.00 -24.99
C SER A 8 21.03 10.60 -24.85
N LEU A 9 21.59 9.59 -25.52
CA LEU A 9 21.10 8.21 -25.41
C LEU A 9 21.42 7.55 -24.06
N PHE A 10 22.46 7.98 -23.36
CA PHE A 10 22.76 7.49 -22.02
C PHE A 10 21.89 8.14 -20.93
N LEU A 11 21.40 9.36 -21.13
CA LEU A 11 20.53 10.04 -20.17
C LEU A 11 19.10 9.49 -20.17
N ALA A 12 18.63 8.97 -21.31
CA ALA A 12 17.33 8.30 -21.41
C ALA A 12 17.30 6.91 -20.74
N ALA A 13 18.46 6.22 -20.64
CA ALA A 13 18.56 4.95 -19.93
C ALA A 13 18.55 5.12 -18.39
N PHE A 14 18.95 6.30 -17.89
CA PHE A 14 18.96 6.59 -16.45
C PHE A 14 17.57 6.89 -15.88
N PHE A 15 16.63 7.36 -16.73
CA PHE A 15 15.26 7.66 -16.31
C PHE A 15 14.32 6.45 -16.30
N LEU A 16 14.79 5.29 -16.79
CA LEU A 16 14.09 4.01 -16.67
C LEU A 16 14.37 3.30 -15.33
N ALA A 17 14.88 4.03 -14.34
CA ALA A 17 15.09 3.58 -12.97
C ALA A 17 14.08 4.21 -12.01
N SER A 18 12.82 4.43 -12.44
CA SER A 18 11.74 4.60 -11.47
C SER A 18 11.33 3.21 -11.00
N THR A 19 12.01 2.80 -9.94
CA THR A 19 11.83 1.60 -9.15
C THR A 19 10.41 1.04 -9.24
N ALA A 20 10.27 -0.18 -9.78
CA ALA A 20 9.19 -1.04 -9.37
C ALA A 20 9.29 -1.16 -7.85
N VAL A 21 8.43 -0.42 -7.15
CA VAL A 21 8.26 -0.56 -5.70
C VAL A 21 7.94 -2.03 -5.48
N PHE A 22 8.77 -2.66 -4.67
CA PHE A 22 8.72 -4.07 -4.35
C PHE A 22 7.27 -4.45 -4.05
N ALA A 23 6.69 -5.35 -4.83
CA ALA A 23 5.43 -6.01 -4.50
C ALA A 23 5.71 -6.94 -3.30
N GLY A 24 5.85 -6.34 -2.12
CA GLY A 24 6.06 -7.00 -0.86
C GLY A 24 5.26 -6.29 0.23
N VAL A 25 5.10 -6.98 1.36
CA VAL A 25 4.38 -6.44 2.51
C VAL A 25 5.21 -5.31 3.12
N GLY A 26 4.73 -4.07 2.98
CA GLY A 26 5.29 -2.91 3.67
C GLY A 26 4.97 -2.97 5.16
N ILE A 27 5.91 -2.56 6.00
CA ILE A 27 5.68 -2.30 7.42
C ILE A 27 5.66 -0.78 7.57
N ALA A 28 4.56 -0.27 8.12
CA ALA A 28 4.36 1.16 8.34
C ALA A 28 4.13 1.44 9.83
N ASP A 29 4.62 2.58 10.31
CA ASP A 29 4.31 3.07 11.65
C ASP A 29 3.01 3.88 11.68
N HIS A 30 2.63 4.38 12.86
CA HIS A 30 1.37 5.10 13.01
C HIS A 30 1.36 6.46 12.29
N GLN A 31 2.50 7.14 12.15
CA GLN A 31 2.59 8.41 11.45
C GLN A 31 2.48 8.22 9.94
N GLU A 32 3.11 7.17 9.41
CA GLU A 32 3.03 6.80 8.00
C GLU A 32 1.60 6.42 7.62
N ILE A 33 0.94 5.55 8.39
CA ILE A 33 -0.48 5.22 8.18
C ILE A 33 -1.36 6.46 8.28
N SER A 34 -1.11 7.36 9.23
CA SER A 34 -1.89 8.60 9.35
C SER A 34 -1.74 9.50 8.13
N SER A 35 -0.53 9.59 7.57
CA SER A 35 -0.26 10.39 6.37
C SER A 35 -0.94 9.77 5.15
N LEU A 36 -0.81 8.45 4.96
CA LEU A 36 -1.43 7.73 3.85
C LEU A 36 -2.96 7.92 3.83
N LEU A 37 -3.62 7.81 4.98
CA LEU A 37 -5.08 7.99 5.08
C LEU A 37 -5.54 9.43 4.87
N LYS A 38 -4.67 10.43 5.09
CA LYS A 38 -4.98 11.84 4.82
C LYS A 38 -4.81 12.19 3.35
N ASP A 39 -3.75 11.66 2.74
CA ASP A 39 -3.38 11.96 1.35
C ASP A 39 -4.33 11.25 0.36
N ASP A 40 -4.86 10.09 0.73
CA ASP A 40 -5.87 9.36 -0.05
C ASP A 40 -6.98 8.77 0.84
N PRO A 41 -7.99 9.57 1.23
CA PRO A 41 -9.05 9.17 2.16
C PRO A 41 -9.99 8.06 1.65
N GLY A 42 -9.86 7.66 0.38
CA GLY A 42 -10.77 6.69 -0.27
C GLY A 42 -10.07 5.54 -0.97
N GLY A 43 -8.79 5.66 -1.34
CA GLY A 43 -8.06 4.59 -2.02
C GLY A 43 -7.37 3.60 -1.09
N SER A 44 -7.55 3.72 0.24
CA SER A 44 -7.01 2.78 1.22
C SER A 44 -8.08 2.27 2.19
N ILE A 45 -7.95 1.01 2.60
CA ILE A 45 -8.81 0.37 3.60
C ILE A 45 -7.98 -0.11 4.79
N ILE A 46 -8.56 -0.04 5.99
CA ILE A 46 -7.99 -0.65 7.19
C ILE A 46 -8.69 -1.98 7.41
N LEU A 47 -7.95 -3.09 7.35
CA LEU A 47 -8.47 -4.44 7.60
C LEU A 47 -8.00 -4.94 8.96
N ASP A 48 -8.93 -5.12 9.91
CA ASP A 48 -8.65 -5.72 11.21
C ASP A 48 -8.82 -7.23 11.14
N VAL A 49 -7.70 -7.94 11.19
CA VAL A 49 -7.60 -9.39 11.05
C VAL A 49 -7.53 -10.15 12.38
N ARG A 50 -7.75 -9.44 13.51
CA ARG A 50 -7.69 -10.00 14.86
C ARG A 50 -8.90 -10.89 15.19
N THR A 51 -8.97 -11.39 16.41
CA THR A 51 -10.11 -12.18 16.88
C THR A 51 -11.34 -11.33 17.17
N GLN A 52 -12.53 -11.95 17.17
CA GLN A 52 -13.80 -11.29 17.54
C GLN A 52 -13.74 -10.65 18.93
N GLY A 53 -13.10 -11.33 19.89
CA GLY A 53 -12.99 -10.83 21.26
C GLY A 53 -12.18 -9.54 21.34
N GLU A 54 -11.09 -9.43 20.59
CA GLU A 54 -10.28 -8.21 20.50
C GLU A 54 -11.04 -7.07 19.82
N TRP A 55 -11.65 -7.35 18.67
CA TRP A 55 -12.49 -6.40 17.95
C TRP A 55 -13.58 -5.79 18.83
N SER A 56 -14.28 -6.63 19.58
CA SER A 56 -15.40 -6.24 20.43
C SER A 56 -14.97 -5.38 21.63
N ARG A 57 -13.70 -5.44 22.04
CA ARG A 57 -13.13 -4.56 23.09
C ARG A 57 -12.70 -3.19 22.55
N GLY A 58 -12.54 -3.06 21.23
CA GLY A 58 -12.13 -1.82 20.58
C GLY A 58 -11.34 -2.08 19.30
N HIS A 59 -11.54 -1.19 18.34
CA HIS A 59 -10.92 -1.25 17.02
C HIS A 59 -10.86 0.16 16.42
N ILE A 60 -10.11 0.32 15.33
CA ILE A 60 -9.96 1.60 14.64
C ILE A 60 -11.30 1.94 13.97
N PRO A 61 -11.89 3.12 14.22
CA PRO A 61 -13.12 3.54 13.55
C PRO A 61 -12.98 3.51 12.03
N GLY A 62 -13.98 2.96 11.33
CA GLY A 62 -13.97 2.84 9.87
C GLY A 62 -13.19 1.63 9.34
N SER A 63 -12.51 0.85 10.19
CA SER A 63 -11.89 -0.41 9.77
C SER A 63 -12.93 -1.49 9.43
N VAL A 64 -12.54 -2.39 8.53
CA VAL A 64 -13.32 -3.57 8.18
C VAL A 64 -12.83 -4.74 9.03
N PHE A 65 -13.75 -5.42 9.70
CA PHE A 65 -13.42 -6.60 10.49
C PHE A 65 -13.47 -7.87 9.64
N MET A 66 -12.36 -8.61 9.58
CA MET A 66 -12.29 -9.92 8.93
C MET A 66 -11.20 -10.77 9.59
N PRO A 67 -11.54 -11.69 10.51
CA PRO A 67 -10.56 -12.54 11.17
C PRO A 67 -9.63 -13.24 10.17
N MET A 68 -8.33 -13.31 10.47
CA MET A 68 -7.30 -13.80 9.56
C MET A 68 -7.68 -15.11 8.83
N ARG A 69 -8.29 -16.07 9.54
CA ARG A 69 -8.70 -17.36 8.95
C ARG A 69 -9.74 -17.22 7.83
N SER A 70 -10.53 -16.16 7.86
CA SER A 70 -11.57 -15.88 6.85
C SER A 70 -11.01 -15.12 5.64
N VAL A 71 -9.86 -14.46 5.77
CA VAL A 71 -9.32 -13.55 4.73
C VAL A 71 -9.11 -14.26 3.38
N PRO A 72 -8.42 -15.41 3.29
CA PRO A 72 -8.05 -16.00 1.99
C PRO A 72 -9.23 -16.31 1.06
N GLY A 73 -10.44 -16.51 1.60
CA GLY A 73 -11.65 -16.79 0.82
C GLY A 73 -12.63 -15.63 0.68
N ASN A 74 -12.34 -14.45 1.25
CA ASN A 74 -13.29 -13.35 1.35
C ASN A 74 -12.74 -11.99 0.88
N LEU A 75 -11.56 -11.96 0.26
CA LEU A 75 -10.97 -10.71 -0.28
C LEU A 75 -11.90 -9.96 -1.24
N ASN A 76 -12.74 -10.69 -1.98
CA ASN A 76 -13.73 -10.12 -2.89
C ASN A 76 -14.87 -9.35 -2.19
N LYS A 77 -14.99 -9.46 -0.86
CA LYS A 77 -15.98 -8.74 -0.05
C LYS A 77 -15.47 -7.38 0.44
N LEU A 78 -14.20 -7.06 0.21
CA LEU A 78 -13.62 -5.79 0.63
C LEU A 78 -14.11 -4.66 -0.27
N PRO A 79 -14.29 -3.44 0.29
CA PRO A 79 -14.54 -2.23 -0.51
C PRO A 79 -13.44 -2.05 -1.58
N LYS A 80 -13.84 -1.54 -2.74
CA LYS A 80 -12.94 -1.19 -3.84
C LYS A 80 -12.68 0.31 -3.87
#